data_AF-A0A5K1JVT8-F1
#
_entry.id   AF-A0A5K1JVT8-F1
#
_cell.length_a   1.000
_cell.length_b   1.000
_cell.length_c   1.000
_cell.angle_alpha   90.00
_cell.angle_beta   90.00
_cell.angle_gamma   90.00
#
_symmetry.space_group_name_H-M   'P 1'
#
loop_
_entity.id
_entity.type
_entity.pdbx_description
1 polymer ?
#
loop_
_entity_poly.entity_id
_entity_poly.type
_entity_poly.pdbx_seq_one_letter_code
_entity_poly.pdbx_strand_id
1 'polypeptide(L)'
;MALQPSFQKSLVIAGRYDAPHTLEVFLDYVCPFSAKMSLAIDSVLRPLFAPGGKYDGKVKLIFRNQVQPWHASSTLVHEAGLAVSRVAPQDFWKFSLALFKAQDEYFDIPTSTLTPLQIREKLAKLVGDAIGQDKVAAFQDTLALKSSPNGGNAVTDDLKYTIKFSRQNSIHVSPTVLWDGLVANEISSSWGEKEWKEFLEKKVTV
;
A
#
# COMPACT_ATOMS: atom_id res chain seq x y z
N MET A 1 -10.14 10.85 8.34
CA MET A 1 -8.84 11.39 7.85
C MET A 1 -8.88 11.65 6.35
N ALA A 2 -8.05 12.59 5.86
CA ALA A 2 -8.10 13.05 4.47
C ALA A 2 -7.40 12.08 3.49
N LEU A 3 -8.19 11.44 2.63
CA LEU A 3 -7.73 10.65 1.48
C LEU A 3 -8.47 11.19 0.24
N GLN A 4 -7.76 11.40 -0.87
CA GLN A 4 -8.43 11.85 -2.10
C GLN A 4 -9.49 10.82 -2.56
N PRO A 5 -10.65 11.26 -3.07
CA PRO A 5 -11.70 10.36 -3.54
C PRO A 5 -11.23 9.33 -4.58
N SER A 6 -10.29 9.72 -5.45
CA SER A 6 -9.66 8.83 -6.45
C SER A 6 -8.98 7.60 -5.84
N PHE A 7 -8.50 7.68 -4.59
CA PHE A 7 -7.84 6.58 -3.90
C PHE A 7 -8.74 5.78 -2.97
N GLN A 8 -9.98 6.23 -2.70
CA GLN A 8 -10.83 5.57 -1.72
C GLN A 8 -11.13 4.11 -2.10
N LYS A 9 -11.39 3.85 -3.39
CA LYS A 9 -11.74 2.51 -3.87
C LYS A 9 -10.60 1.49 -3.74
N SER A 10 -9.35 1.95 -3.74
CA SER A 10 -8.16 1.10 -3.76
C SER A 10 -7.41 1.09 -2.44
N LEU A 11 -7.20 2.26 -1.82
CA LEU A 11 -6.32 2.40 -0.66
C LEU A 11 -7.04 2.23 0.67
N VAL A 12 -8.38 2.25 0.72
CA VAL A 12 -9.11 1.74 1.89
C VAL A 12 -9.22 0.23 1.72
N ILE A 13 -8.33 -0.51 2.39
CA ILE A 13 -8.14 -1.96 2.18
C ILE A 13 -8.96 -2.83 3.14
N ALA A 14 -9.60 -2.21 4.14
CA ALA A 14 -10.47 -2.86 5.12
C ALA A 14 -11.46 -1.86 5.73
N GLY A 15 -12.64 -2.34 6.13
CA GLY A 15 -13.68 -1.53 6.77
C GLY A 15 -14.48 -0.64 5.82
N ARG A 16 -15.56 -0.06 6.33
CA ARG A 16 -16.48 0.80 5.55
C ARG A 16 -15.89 2.20 5.38
N TYR A 17 -16.15 2.86 4.24
CA TYR A 17 -15.61 4.20 3.98
C TYR A 17 -16.08 5.26 5.01
N ASP A 18 -17.28 5.07 5.55
CA ASP A 18 -17.93 5.92 6.55
C ASP A 18 -17.57 5.56 8.01
N ALA A 19 -16.73 4.55 8.24
CA ALA A 19 -16.31 4.19 9.59
C ALA A 19 -15.62 5.38 10.30
N PRO A 20 -15.99 5.68 11.56
CA PRO A 20 -15.55 6.87 12.26
C PRO A 20 -14.05 6.84 12.57
N HIS A 21 -13.53 5.69 13.04
CA HIS A 21 -12.11 5.54 13.29
C HIS A 21 -11.32 5.22 12.03
N THR A 22 -10.13 5.79 11.91
CA THR A 22 -9.20 5.53 10.82
C THR A 22 -7.87 5.02 11.33
N LEU A 23 -7.50 3.82 10.88
CA LEU A 23 -6.15 3.26 11.00
C LEU A 23 -5.42 3.49 9.68
N GLU A 24 -4.36 4.29 9.66
CA GLU A 24 -3.54 4.50 8.47
C GLU A 24 -2.20 3.82 8.62
N VAL A 25 -1.81 3.00 7.64
CA VAL A 25 -0.57 2.23 7.69
C VAL A 25 0.30 2.61 6.50
N PHE A 26 1.43 3.25 6.79
CA PHE A 26 2.43 3.69 5.83
C PHE A 26 3.41 2.57 5.56
N LEU A 27 3.34 1.97 4.37
CA LEU A 27 4.10 0.78 3.99
C LEU A 27 4.99 1.04 2.78
N ASP A 28 6.19 0.44 2.80
CA ASP A 28 7.09 0.36 1.64
C ASP A 28 7.10 -1.07 1.11
N TYR A 29 6.90 -1.26 -0.20
CA TYR A 29 6.94 -2.58 -0.83
C TYR A 29 8.29 -3.29 -0.75
N VAL A 30 9.38 -2.58 -0.48
CA VAL A 30 10.76 -3.13 -0.36
C VAL A 30 11.18 -3.27 1.11
N CYS A 31 10.37 -2.82 2.08
CA CYS A 31 10.66 -2.98 3.50
C CYS A 31 10.17 -4.34 4.04
N PRO A 32 11.03 -5.20 4.63
CA PRO A 32 10.63 -6.49 5.18
C PRO A 32 9.66 -6.36 6.37
N PHE A 33 9.78 -5.29 7.17
CA PHE A 33 8.83 -5.02 8.26
C PHE A 33 7.46 -4.60 7.73
N SER A 34 7.40 -3.94 6.58
CA SER A 34 6.14 -3.61 5.90
C SER A 34 5.46 -4.86 5.35
N ALA A 35 6.23 -5.81 4.81
CA ALA A 35 5.70 -7.12 4.41
C ALA A 35 5.14 -7.91 5.60
N LYS A 36 5.83 -7.90 6.76
CA LYS A 36 5.31 -8.52 7.99
C LYS A 36 4.00 -7.87 8.44
N MET A 37 3.93 -6.54 8.41
CA MET A 37 2.71 -5.78 8.73
C MET A 37 1.56 -6.09 7.78
N SER A 38 1.81 -6.24 6.47
CA SER A 38 0.76 -6.53 5.50
C SER A 38 0.12 -7.91 5.71
N LEU A 39 0.90 -8.91 6.12
CA LEU A 39 0.39 -10.23 6.50
C LEU A 39 -0.49 -10.16 7.76
N ALA A 40 -0.09 -9.39 8.78
CA ALA A 40 -0.91 -9.17 9.98
C ALA A 40 -2.21 -8.43 9.65
N ILE A 41 -2.16 -7.43 8.78
CA ILE A 41 -3.35 -6.74 8.28
C ILE A 41 -4.31 -7.72 7.63
N ASP A 42 -3.82 -8.56 6.72
CA ASP A 42 -4.68 -9.46 5.94
C ASP A 42 -5.27 -10.58 6.78
N SER A 43 -4.49 -11.17 7.67
CA SER A 43 -4.90 -12.31 8.50
C SER A 43 -5.69 -11.93 9.75
N VAL A 44 -5.47 -10.73 10.32
CA VAL A 44 -6.08 -10.31 11.60
C VAL A 44 -7.07 -9.17 11.39
N LEU A 45 -6.62 -8.04 10.84
CA LEU A 45 -7.41 -6.81 10.83
C LEU A 45 -8.56 -6.83 9.82
N ARG A 46 -8.31 -7.37 8.61
CA ARG A 46 -9.36 -7.44 7.58
C ARG A 46 -10.56 -8.26 8.01
N PRO A 47 -10.42 -9.48 8.58
CA PRO A 47 -11.57 -10.22 9.14
C PRO A 47 -12.31 -9.45 10.23
N LEU A 48 -11.59 -8.74 11.10
CA LEU A 48 -12.20 -7.97 12.18
C LEU A 48 -13.03 -6.77 11.67
N PHE A 49 -12.65 -6.19 10.53
CA PHE A 49 -13.28 -4.99 9.95
C PHE A 49 -14.25 -5.31 8.80
N ALA A 50 -14.30 -6.58 8.35
CA ALA A 50 -15.20 -7.05 7.30
C ALA A 50 -16.68 -7.03 7.76
N PRO A 51 -17.65 -7.13 6.83
CA PRO A 51 -19.06 -7.25 7.18
C PRO A 51 -19.32 -8.37 8.20
N GLY A 52 -19.95 -8.04 9.33
CA GLY A 52 -20.19 -8.96 10.43
C GLY A 52 -18.99 -9.22 11.37
N GLY A 53 -17.82 -8.63 11.09
CA GLY A 53 -16.67 -8.62 12.00
C GLY A 53 -16.90 -7.75 13.24
N LYS A 54 -16.12 -7.98 14.31
CA LYS A 54 -16.27 -7.29 15.62
C LYS A 54 -16.26 -5.76 15.51
N TYR A 55 -15.54 -5.22 14.51
CA TYR A 55 -15.41 -3.78 14.26
C TYR A 55 -15.96 -3.35 12.90
N ASP A 56 -16.88 -4.11 12.31
CA ASP A 56 -17.63 -3.71 11.12
C ASP A 56 -18.29 -2.34 11.33
N GLY A 57 -18.05 -1.42 10.39
CA GLY A 57 -18.52 -0.04 10.44
C GLY A 57 -17.91 0.84 11.53
N LYS A 58 -16.98 0.32 12.35
CA LYS A 58 -16.34 1.08 13.43
C LYS A 58 -14.97 1.60 13.04
N VAL A 59 -14.20 0.81 12.28
CA VAL A 59 -12.83 1.14 11.88
C VAL A 59 -12.68 0.94 10.38
N LYS A 60 -11.99 1.87 9.71
CA LYS A 60 -11.43 1.66 8.38
C LYS A 60 -9.91 1.67 8.39
N LEU A 61 -9.31 0.88 7.51
CA LEU A 61 -7.87 0.78 7.35
C LEU A 61 -7.46 1.34 5.99
N ILE A 62 -6.57 2.33 6.01
CA ILE A 62 -6.00 2.97 4.82
C ILE A 62 -4.55 2.54 4.64
N PHE A 63 -4.24 1.95 3.49
CA PHE A 63 -2.87 1.77 3.02
C PHE A 63 -2.31 3.12 2.53
N ARG A 64 -1.13 3.51 3.01
CA ARG A 64 -0.41 4.69 2.55
C ARG A 64 0.92 4.25 1.94
N ASN A 65 1.19 4.68 0.71
CA ASN A 65 2.48 4.45 0.07
C ASN A 65 3.56 5.25 0.79
N GLN A 66 4.58 4.58 1.33
CA GLN A 66 5.76 5.18 1.95
C GLN A 66 7.02 4.79 1.19
N VAL A 67 7.32 5.51 0.13
CA VAL A 67 8.51 5.26 -0.71
C VAL A 67 9.76 5.60 0.08
N GLN A 68 10.62 4.62 0.37
CA GLN A 68 11.90 4.88 1.02
C GLN A 68 13.01 5.07 -0.01
N PRO A 69 13.69 6.24 -0.03
CA PRO A 69 14.72 6.52 -1.05
C PRO A 69 15.97 5.64 -0.98
N TRP A 70 16.22 4.96 0.14
CA TRP A 70 17.34 4.03 0.28
C TRP A 70 17.03 2.62 -0.23
N HIS A 71 15.79 2.34 -0.63
CA HIS A 71 15.42 1.13 -1.37
C HIS A 71 15.37 1.48 -2.86
N ALA A 72 16.37 1.07 -3.65
CA ALA A 72 16.60 1.62 -5.00
C ALA A 72 15.40 1.43 -5.95
N SER A 73 14.69 0.31 -5.82
CA SER A 73 13.53 -0.04 -6.64
C SER A 73 12.20 0.53 -6.11
N SER A 74 12.18 1.13 -4.91
CA SER A 74 10.93 1.48 -4.19
C SER A 74 10.02 2.40 -5.00
N THR A 75 10.60 3.39 -5.69
CA THR A 75 9.84 4.26 -6.61
C THR A 75 9.06 3.46 -7.65
N LEU A 76 9.69 2.47 -8.30
CA LEU A 76 9.10 1.70 -9.39
C LEU A 76 8.01 0.74 -8.90
N VAL A 77 8.22 0.08 -7.76
CA VAL A 77 7.21 -0.83 -7.19
C VAL A 77 6.00 -0.06 -6.63
N HIS A 78 6.20 1.17 -6.13
CA HIS A 78 5.09 2.04 -5.73
C HIS A 78 4.34 2.64 -6.92
N GLU A 79 5.02 2.98 -8.03
CA GLU A 79 4.37 3.30 -9.29
C GLU A 79 3.46 2.15 -9.76
N ALA A 80 3.93 0.91 -9.66
CA ALA A 80 3.11 -0.25 -10.00
C ALA A 80 1.88 -0.40 -9.10
N GLY A 81 2.02 -0.23 -7.78
CA GLY A 81 0.87 -0.20 -6.87
C GLY A 81 -0.16 0.88 -7.24
N LEU A 82 0.30 2.08 -7.61
CA LEU A 82 -0.56 3.17 -8.06
C LEU A 82 -1.15 2.93 -9.45
N ALA A 83 -0.45 2.24 -10.34
CA ALA A 83 -1.01 1.84 -11.63
C ALA A 83 -2.16 0.85 -11.43
N VAL A 84 -1.97 -0.16 -10.58
CA VAL A 84 -3.05 -1.10 -10.20
C VAL A 84 -4.22 -0.37 -9.53
N SER A 85 -3.95 0.61 -8.67
CA SER A 85 -5.01 1.40 -8.03
C SER A 85 -5.91 2.13 -9.03
N ARG A 86 -5.39 2.50 -10.21
CA ARG A 86 -6.17 3.08 -11.31
C ARG A 86 -6.88 2.03 -12.17
N VAL A 87 -6.17 0.99 -12.60
CA VAL A 87 -6.69 0.04 -13.61
C VAL A 87 -7.59 -1.04 -13.02
N ALA A 88 -7.37 -1.40 -11.76
CA ALA A 88 -8.10 -2.45 -11.06
C ALA A 88 -8.19 -2.12 -9.55
N PRO A 89 -8.88 -1.02 -9.16
CA PRO A 89 -8.91 -0.54 -7.79
C PRO A 89 -9.36 -1.60 -6.77
N GLN A 90 -10.33 -2.44 -7.13
CA GLN A 90 -10.84 -3.52 -6.29
C GLN A 90 -9.81 -4.63 -6.03
N ASP A 91 -8.84 -4.80 -6.92
CA ASP A 91 -7.79 -5.81 -6.84
C ASP A 91 -6.48 -5.24 -6.28
N PHE A 92 -6.45 -3.95 -5.92
CA PHE A 92 -5.25 -3.29 -5.37
C PHE A 92 -4.62 -4.09 -4.24
N TRP A 93 -5.39 -4.43 -3.21
CA TRP A 93 -4.82 -5.13 -2.06
C TRP A 93 -4.38 -6.56 -2.39
N LYS A 94 -5.09 -7.23 -3.30
CA LYS A 94 -4.68 -8.56 -3.81
C LYS A 94 -3.32 -8.49 -4.49
N PHE A 95 -3.10 -7.47 -5.34
CA PHE A 95 -1.81 -7.19 -5.95
C PHE A 95 -0.75 -6.80 -4.90
N SER A 96 -1.07 -5.91 -3.96
CA SER A 96 -0.15 -5.49 -2.89
C SER A 96 0.39 -6.68 -2.11
N LEU A 97 -0.48 -7.65 -1.75
CA LEU A 97 -0.06 -8.88 -1.07
C LEU A 97 0.82 -9.75 -1.95
N ALA A 98 0.52 -9.87 -3.25
CA ALA A 98 1.37 -10.61 -4.17
C ALA A 98 2.76 -9.97 -4.30
N LEU A 99 2.82 -8.63 -4.35
CA LEU A 99 4.07 -7.88 -4.39
C LEU A 99 4.86 -7.99 -3.08
N PHE A 100 4.22 -7.94 -1.92
CA PHE A 100 4.89 -8.22 -0.65
C PHE A 100 5.41 -9.65 -0.54
N LYS A 101 4.73 -10.63 -1.15
CA LYS A 101 5.19 -12.02 -1.20
C LYS A 101 6.38 -12.22 -2.13
N ALA A 102 6.43 -11.51 -3.25
CA ALA A 102 7.54 -11.50 -4.20
C ALA A 102 8.59 -10.40 -3.92
N GLN A 103 8.60 -9.86 -2.69
CA GLN A 103 9.37 -8.67 -2.32
C GLN A 103 10.88 -8.85 -2.53
N ASP A 104 11.38 -10.06 -2.29
CA ASP A 104 12.80 -10.40 -2.40
C ASP A 104 13.35 -10.15 -3.81
N GLU A 105 12.53 -10.36 -4.84
CA GLU A 105 12.88 -10.07 -6.23
C GLU A 105 13.15 -8.58 -6.53
N TYR A 106 12.74 -7.69 -5.62
CA TYR A 106 12.84 -6.24 -5.77
C TYR A 106 13.84 -5.61 -4.80
N PHE A 107 14.57 -6.40 -4.00
CA PHE A 107 15.66 -5.87 -3.17
C PHE A 107 16.83 -5.32 -4.00
N ASP A 108 17.74 -4.62 -3.34
CA ASP A 108 18.85 -3.90 -3.99
C ASP A 108 19.76 -4.85 -4.81
N ILE A 109 20.09 -6.03 -4.28
CA ILE A 109 20.95 -6.99 -4.99
C ILE A 109 20.27 -7.51 -6.27
N PRO A 110 19.05 -8.09 -6.24
CA PRO A 110 18.38 -8.59 -7.44
C PRO A 110 18.06 -7.53 -8.49
N THR A 111 17.92 -6.26 -8.09
CA THR A 111 17.60 -5.16 -9.01
C THR A 111 18.82 -4.37 -9.48
N SER A 112 20.01 -4.62 -8.93
CA SER A 112 21.24 -3.86 -9.19
C SER A 112 21.67 -3.78 -10.66
N THR A 113 21.28 -4.75 -11.48
CA THR A 113 21.62 -4.83 -12.92
C THR A 113 20.42 -4.66 -13.85
N LEU A 114 19.23 -4.36 -13.30
CA LEU A 114 18.00 -4.22 -14.07
C LEU A 114 17.75 -2.76 -14.46
N THR A 115 17.33 -2.56 -15.70
CA THR A 115 16.79 -1.26 -16.13
C THR A 115 15.40 -1.04 -15.54
N PRO A 116 14.94 0.23 -15.43
CA PRO A 116 13.57 0.52 -14.99
C PRO A 116 12.49 -0.17 -15.85
N LEU A 117 12.74 -0.36 -17.15
CA LEU A 117 11.81 -1.07 -18.04
C LEU A 117 11.73 -2.57 -17.70
N GLN A 118 12.86 -3.23 -17.46
CA GLN A 118 12.88 -4.64 -17.04
C GLN A 118 12.18 -4.85 -15.69
N ILE A 119 12.35 -3.93 -14.74
CA ILE A 119 11.63 -3.99 -13.46
C ILE A 119 10.11 -3.85 -13.68
N ARG A 120 9.68 -2.93 -14.56
CA ARG A 120 8.25 -2.75 -14.91
C ARG A 120 7.68 -3.95 -15.65
N GLU A 121 8.46 -4.63 -16.50
CA GLU A 121 8.06 -5.89 -17.14
C GLU A 121 7.85 -7.01 -16.12
N LYS A 122 8.75 -7.15 -15.13
CA LYS A 122 8.55 -8.08 -14.01
C LYS A 122 7.27 -7.77 -13.22
N LEU A 123 7.02 -6.49 -12.95
CA LEU A 123 5.79 -6.05 -12.26
C LEU A 123 4.54 -6.30 -13.11
N ALA A 124 4.62 -6.13 -14.43
CA ALA A 124 3.52 -6.44 -15.36
C ALA A 124 3.19 -7.94 -15.37
N LYS A 125 4.22 -8.80 -15.34
CA LYS A 125 4.03 -10.25 -15.17
C LYS A 125 3.32 -10.56 -13.86
N LEU A 126 3.78 -9.97 -12.74
CA LEU A 126 3.15 -10.15 -11.43
C LEU A 126 1.67 -9.70 -11.42
N VAL A 127 1.34 -8.61 -12.11
CA VAL A 127 -0.06 -8.17 -12.31
C VAL A 127 -0.87 -9.27 -13.02
N GLY A 128 -0.35 -9.82 -14.12
CA GLY A 128 -1.00 -10.90 -14.86
C GLY A 128 -1.24 -12.14 -14.00
N ASP A 129 -0.24 -12.54 -13.23
CA ASP A 129 -0.28 -13.73 -12.36
C ASP A 129 -1.22 -13.53 -11.15
N ALA A 130 -1.24 -12.33 -10.55
CA ALA A 130 -1.99 -12.07 -9.33
C ALA A 130 -3.45 -11.67 -9.58
N ILE A 131 -3.71 -10.83 -10.59
CA ILE A 131 -5.02 -10.18 -10.76
C ILE A 131 -5.63 -10.35 -12.16
N GLY A 132 -4.95 -11.03 -13.07
CA GLY A 132 -5.48 -11.42 -14.38
C GLY A 132 -4.72 -10.83 -15.56
N GLN A 133 -4.50 -11.64 -16.60
CA GLN A 133 -3.78 -11.25 -17.81
C GLN A 133 -4.47 -10.12 -18.59
N ASP A 134 -5.78 -9.99 -18.46
CA ASP A 134 -6.57 -8.91 -19.07
C ASP A 134 -6.23 -7.52 -18.52
N LYS A 135 -5.55 -7.43 -17.36
CA LYS A 135 -5.14 -6.15 -16.75
C LYS A 135 -3.77 -5.65 -17.22
N VAL A 136 -2.95 -6.53 -17.80
CA VAL A 136 -1.52 -6.26 -18.06
C VAL A 136 -1.32 -5.10 -19.03
N ALA A 137 -2.06 -5.07 -20.14
CA ALA A 137 -1.93 -4.01 -21.15
C ALA A 137 -2.25 -2.63 -20.57
N ALA A 138 -3.39 -2.49 -19.88
CA ALA A 138 -3.79 -1.23 -19.24
C ALA A 138 -2.80 -0.78 -18.15
N PHE A 139 -2.24 -1.75 -17.40
CA PHE A 139 -1.18 -1.48 -16.43
C PHE A 139 0.09 -0.93 -17.08
N GLN A 140 0.56 -1.56 -18.17
CA GLN A 140 1.74 -1.11 -18.91
C GLN A 140 1.52 0.27 -19.52
N ASP A 141 0.36 0.52 -20.13
CA ASP A 141 -0.02 1.82 -20.69
C ASP A 141 0.01 2.93 -19.63
N THR A 142 -0.43 2.62 -18.40
CA THR A 142 -0.42 3.55 -17.27
C THR A 142 1.01 3.93 -16.85
N LEU A 143 1.98 3.03 -17.04
CA LEU A 143 3.39 3.25 -16.70
C LEU A 143 4.26 3.70 -17.88
N ALA A 144 3.68 3.82 -19.08
CA ALA A 144 4.37 4.37 -20.24
C ALA A 144 4.84 5.81 -19.95
N LEU A 145 6.06 6.12 -20.39
CA LEU A 145 6.63 7.46 -20.23
C LEU A 145 5.91 8.44 -21.14
N LYS A 146 5.65 9.65 -20.61
CA LYS A 146 5.16 10.78 -21.40
C LYS A 146 6.25 11.28 -22.35
N SER A 147 5.86 12.01 -23.38
CA SER A 147 6.77 12.52 -24.42
C SER A 147 7.82 13.52 -23.93
N SER A 148 7.59 14.21 -22.81
CA SER A 148 8.58 15.08 -22.21
C SER A 148 9.65 14.27 -21.46
N PRO A 149 10.96 14.59 -21.62
CA PRO A 149 12.04 13.89 -20.92
C PRO A 149 11.89 13.82 -19.39
N ASN A 150 11.19 14.78 -18.78
CA ASN A 150 10.91 14.83 -17.34
C ASN A 150 9.40 14.77 -17.03
N GLY A 151 8.61 14.19 -17.93
CA GLY A 151 7.16 14.11 -17.79
C GLY A 151 6.66 13.01 -16.85
N GLY A 152 7.51 12.03 -16.54
CA GLY A 152 7.12 10.82 -15.81
C GLY A 152 6.14 9.96 -16.60
N ASN A 153 5.22 9.30 -15.90
CA ASN A 153 4.15 8.45 -16.42
C ASN A 153 2.77 8.93 -15.93
N ALA A 154 1.71 8.15 -16.16
CA ALA A 154 0.35 8.57 -15.80
C ALA A 154 0.15 8.72 -14.28
N VAL A 155 0.87 7.94 -13.45
CA VAL A 155 0.74 7.92 -11.98
C VAL A 155 1.73 8.82 -11.24
N THR A 156 2.57 9.56 -11.96
CA THR A 156 3.59 10.42 -11.34
C THR A 156 3.01 11.45 -10.37
N ASP A 157 1.85 12.04 -10.66
CA ASP A 157 1.23 13.01 -9.76
C ASP A 157 0.55 12.35 -8.55
N ASP A 158 0.10 11.11 -8.69
CA ASP A 158 -0.38 10.30 -7.57
C ASP A 158 0.77 9.97 -6.61
N LEU A 159 1.93 9.60 -7.16
CA LEU A 159 3.14 9.30 -6.40
C LEU A 159 3.63 10.55 -5.64
N LYS A 160 3.65 11.71 -6.31
CA LYS A 160 3.96 12.99 -5.66
C LYS A 160 2.97 13.29 -4.54
N TYR A 161 1.68 13.03 -4.74
CA TYR A 161 0.68 13.22 -3.70
C TYR A 161 0.94 12.35 -2.48
N THR A 162 1.21 11.04 -2.66
CA THR A 162 1.46 10.15 -1.52
C THR A 162 2.73 10.55 -0.77
N ILE A 163 3.80 10.90 -1.50
CA ILE A 163 5.05 11.40 -0.90
C ILE A 163 4.81 12.72 -0.15
N LYS A 164 4.04 13.65 -0.72
CA LYS A 164 3.69 14.93 -0.07
C LYS A 164 2.92 14.69 1.22
N PHE A 165 1.96 13.76 1.21
CA PHE A 165 1.18 13.41 2.39
C PHE A 165 2.06 12.83 3.51
N SER A 166 2.95 11.89 3.18
CA SER A 166 3.92 11.34 4.13
C SER A 166 4.82 12.43 4.73
N ARG A 167 5.37 13.33 3.89
CA ARG A 167 6.22 14.44 4.34
C ARG A 167 5.47 15.40 5.26
N GLN A 168 4.22 15.73 4.94
CA GLN A 168 3.39 16.62 5.76
C GLN A 168 3.14 16.05 7.16
N ASN A 169 3.08 14.72 7.29
CA ASN A 169 2.88 14.03 8.57
C ASN A 169 4.21 13.56 9.20
N SER A 170 5.36 14.01 8.68
CA SER A 170 6.70 13.65 9.16
C SER A 170 6.97 12.13 9.23
N ILE A 171 6.40 11.37 8.29
CA ILE A 171 6.61 9.92 8.23
C ILE A 171 8.01 9.63 7.70
N HIS A 172 8.85 9.02 8.55
CA HIS A 172 10.23 8.73 8.23
C HIS A 172 10.45 7.24 7.90
N VAL A 173 10.10 6.33 8.80
CA VAL A 173 10.33 4.89 8.65
C VAL A 173 9.07 4.14 8.21
N SER A 174 9.25 2.94 7.66
CA SER A 174 8.15 2.04 7.31
C SER A 174 8.32 0.70 8.05
N PRO A 175 7.24 0.12 8.62
CA PRO A 175 5.91 0.71 8.70
C PRO A 175 5.84 1.87 9.70
N THR A 176 4.97 2.84 9.45
CA THR A 176 4.48 3.80 10.46
C THR A 176 2.96 3.72 10.49
N VAL A 177 2.36 3.74 11.69
CA VAL A 177 0.92 3.63 11.86
C VAL A 177 0.36 4.87 12.52
N LEU A 178 -0.73 5.40 11.97
CA LEU A 178 -1.51 6.47 12.56
C LEU A 178 -2.87 5.92 13.01
N TRP A 179 -3.30 6.32 14.21
CA TRP A 179 -4.65 6.13 14.71
C TRP A 179 -5.34 7.49 14.80
N ASP A 180 -6.43 7.66 14.07
CA ASP A 180 -7.21 8.90 13.99
C ASP A 180 -6.35 10.15 13.71
N GLY A 181 -5.29 9.95 12.91
CA GLY A 181 -4.38 11.00 12.46
C GLY A 181 -3.17 11.26 13.36
N LEU A 182 -3.04 10.57 14.49
CA LEU A 182 -1.86 10.66 15.36
C LEU A 182 -1.00 9.41 15.23
N VAL A 183 0.33 9.58 15.21
CA VAL A 183 1.28 8.46 15.16
C VAL A 183 1.09 7.57 16.40
N ALA A 184 0.82 6.29 16.19
CA ALA A 184 0.64 5.27 17.22
C ALA A 184 1.93 4.46 17.39
N ASN A 185 2.90 5.04 18.10
CA ASN A 185 4.25 4.47 18.29
C ASN A 185 4.26 3.12 19.03
N GLU A 186 3.18 2.77 19.72
CA GLU A 186 3.05 1.47 20.38
C GLU A 186 2.94 0.30 19.38
N ILE A 187 2.45 0.57 18.15
CA ILE A 187 2.18 -0.45 17.15
C ILE A 187 3.48 -0.92 16.50
N SER A 188 3.72 -2.24 16.53
CA SER A 188 4.87 -2.87 15.90
C SER A 188 4.45 -3.77 14.74
N SER A 189 5.30 -3.87 13.71
CA SER A 189 5.17 -4.90 12.66
C SER A 189 5.19 -6.33 13.21
N SER A 190 5.64 -6.52 14.45
CA SER A 190 5.66 -7.82 15.12
C SER A 190 4.37 -8.18 15.85
N TRP A 191 3.39 -7.28 15.91
CA TRP A 191 2.09 -7.55 16.54
C TRP A 191 1.34 -8.68 15.82
N GLY A 192 0.85 -9.62 16.61
CA GLY A 192 -0.05 -10.66 16.18
C GLY A 192 -1.50 -10.36 16.58
N GLU A 193 -2.33 -11.40 16.57
CA GLU A 193 -3.76 -11.27 16.84
C GLU A 193 -4.06 -10.70 18.23
N LYS A 194 -3.30 -11.11 19.25
CA LYS A 194 -3.50 -10.67 20.63
C LYS A 194 -3.29 -9.16 20.77
N GLU A 195 -2.14 -8.65 20.35
CA GLU A 195 -1.79 -7.23 20.51
C GLU A 195 -2.75 -6.32 19.74
N TRP A 196 -3.14 -6.74 18.51
CA TRP A 196 -4.13 -5.99 17.72
C TRP A 196 -5.51 -5.97 18.38
N LYS A 197 -5.97 -7.10 18.93
CA LYS A 197 -7.26 -7.16 19.64
C LYS A 197 -7.25 -6.26 20.88
N GLU A 198 -6.21 -6.34 21.70
CA GLU A 198 -6.06 -5.51 22.90
C GLU A 198 -6.02 -4.01 22.56
N PHE A 199 -5.29 -3.62 21.50
CA PHE A 199 -5.26 -2.24 21.02
C PHE A 199 -6.64 -1.76 20.60
N LEU A 200 -7.35 -2.53 19.75
CA LEU A 200 -8.66 -2.15 19.24
C LEU A 200 -9.71 -2.11 20.35
N GLU A 201 -9.69 -3.05 21.30
CA GLU A 201 -10.60 -3.05 22.45
C GLU A 201 -10.45 -1.79 23.30
N LYS A 202 -9.22 -1.27 23.42
CA LYS A 202 -8.92 -0.06 24.18
C LYS A 202 -9.26 1.23 23.41
N LYS A 203 -9.07 1.24 22.09
CA LYS A 203 -9.05 2.48 21.27
C LYS A 203 -10.34 2.73 20.51
N VAL A 204 -11.12 1.70 20.20
CA VAL A 204 -12.37 1.84 19.45
C VAL A 204 -13.48 2.27 20.41
N THR A 205 -13.93 3.51 20.24
CA THR A 205 -15.06 4.10 20.97
C THR A 205 -16.09 4.58 19.96
N VAL A 206 -17.23 3.90 19.89
CA VAL A 206 -18.34 4.24 19.00
C VAL A 206 -19.65 4.21 19.76
#